data_AF-A0A424RMS5-F1
#
_entry.id   AF-A0A424RMS5-F1
#
_cell.length_a   1.000
_cell.length_b   1.000
_cell.length_c   1.000
_cell.angle_alpha   90.00
_cell.angle_beta   90.00
_cell.angle_gamma   90.00
#
_symmetry.space_group_name_H-M   'P 1'
#
loop_
_entity.id
_entity.type
_entity.pdbx_description
1 polymer ?
#
loop_
_entity_poly.entity_id
_entity_poly.type
_entity_poly.pdbx_seq_one_letter_code
_entity_poly.pdbx_strand_id
1 'polypeptide(L)'
;MEICLIGCGKMGTALLAGWQQDSQLKASFTVIDPALNGSPDHQATRYLHQPSDLETLYQPDLVVLAVKPQTMASVLADLSGLGDETTCFLSIAAGLSTARLAVQLGRSARWLRVMPNTPAAIGQG
;
A
#
# COMPACT_ATOMS: atom_id res chain seq x y z
N MET A 1 -6.37 -9.39 8.79
CA MET A 1 -5.34 -8.34 8.67
C MET A 1 -5.85 -7.31 7.69
N GLU A 2 -5.70 -6.03 7.98
CA GLU A 2 -6.06 -4.93 7.09
C GLU A 2 -4.82 -4.45 6.34
N ILE A 3 -4.83 -4.56 5.00
CA ILE A 3 -3.75 -4.08 4.14
C ILE A 3 -4.22 -2.85 3.37
N CYS A 4 -3.55 -1.72 3.59
CA CYS A 4 -3.73 -0.51 2.80
C CYS A 4 -2.70 -0.45 1.66
N LEU A 5 -3.14 -0.60 0.41
CA LEU A 5 -2.29 -0.51 -0.77
C LEU A 5 -2.36 0.91 -1.37
N ILE A 6 -1.24 1.61 -1.34
CA ILE A 6 -1.09 2.94 -1.93
C ILE A 6 -0.42 2.80 -3.30
N GLY A 7 -1.17 3.10 -4.35
CA GLY A 7 -0.79 2.89 -5.75
C GLY A 7 -1.22 1.51 -6.27
N CYS A 8 -2.09 1.52 -7.27
CA CYS A 8 -2.61 0.38 -8.01
C CYS A 8 -2.22 0.46 -9.49
N GLY A 9 -0.97 0.87 -9.77
CA GLY A 9 -0.35 0.68 -11.08
C GLY A 9 0.03 -0.80 -11.31
N LYS A 10 0.79 -1.08 -12.38
CA LYS A 10 1.17 -2.46 -12.78
C LYS A 10 1.58 -3.39 -11.62
N MET A 11 2.43 -2.91 -10.70
CA MET A 11 2.91 -3.74 -9.59
C MET A 11 1.91 -3.83 -8.44
N GLY A 12 1.23 -2.74 -8.10
CA GLY A 12 0.19 -2.74 -7.07
C GLY A 12 -0.96 -3.69 -7.45
N THR A 13 -1.42 -3.63 -8.71
CA THR A 13 -2.43 -4.56 -9.23
C THR A 13 -1.93 -6.00 -9.22
N ALA A 14 -0.67 -6.26 -9.59
CA ALA A 14 -0.11 -7.61 -9.58
C ALA A 14 -0.09 -8.20 -8.15
N LEU A 15 0.35 -7.42 -7.16
CA LEU A 15 0.33 -7.84 -5.77
C LEU A 15 -1.10 -8.10 -5.27
N LEU A 16 -2.01 -7.15 -5.51
CA LEU A 16 -3.41 -7.29 -5.10
C LEU A 16 -4.07 -8.52 -5.71
N ALA A 17 -3.86 -8.77 -7.00
CA ALA A 17 -4.40 -9.94 -7.68
C ALA A 17 -3.87 -11.26 -7.10
N GLY A 18 -2.56 -11.34 -6.83
CA GLY A 18 -1.97 -12.52 -6.19
C GLY A 18 -2.52 -12.75 -4.78
N TRP A 19 -2.69 -11.68 -4.00
CA TRP A 19 -3.25 -11.76 -2.64
C TRP A 19 -4.73 -12.13 -2.63
N GLN A 20 -5.53 -11.61 -3.57
CA GLN A 20 -6.95 -11.96 -3.69
C GLN A 20 -7.17 -13.42 -4.12
N GLN A 21 -6.20 -14.03 -4.82
CA GLN A 21 -6.24 -15.45 -5.21
C GLN A 21 -5.77 -16.40 -4.10
N ASP A 22 -5.05 -15.89 -3.10
CA ASP A 22 -4.55 -16.70 -1.99
C ASP A 22 -5.64 -16.96 -0.95
N SER A 23 -6.28 -18.13 -1.05
CA SER A 23 -7.32 -18.58 -0.10
C SER A 23 -6.85 -18.73 1.36
N GLN A 24 -5.54 -18.78 1.62
CA GLN A 24 -4.99 -18.87 2.97
C GLN A 24 -4.83 -17.47 3.60
N LEU A 25 -4.74 -16.42 2.78
CA LEU A 25 -4.58 -15.05 3.24
C LEU A 25 -5.91 -14.48 3.72
N LYS A 26 -6.06 -14.39 5.05
CA LYS A 26 -7.20 -13.72 5.69
C LYS A 26 -6.96 -12.21 5.81
N ALA A 27 -7.08 -11.51 4.68
CA ALA A 27 -6.91 -10.06 4.62
C ALA A 27 -8.10 -9.34 3.97
N SER A 28 -8.37 -8.15 4.48
CA SER A 28 -9.17 -7.12 3.82
C SER A 28 -8.23 -6.06 3.26
N PHE A 29 -8.65 -5.42 2.17
CA PHE A 29 -7.81 -4.50 1.41
C PHE A 29 -8.48 -3.14 1.28
N THR A 30 -7.70 -2.08 1.48
CA THR A 30 -8.07 -0.73 1.08
C THR A 30 -7.06 -0.26 0.05
N VAL A 31 -7.51 0.01 -1.18
CA VAL A 31 -6.68 0.44 -2.30
C VAL A 31 -6.88 1.93 -2.51
N ILE A 32 -5.78 2.68 -2.56
CA ILE A 32 -5.79 4.12 -2.82
C ILE A 32 -4.97 4.41 -4.07
N ASP A 33 -5.62 4.87 -5.14
CA ASP A 33 -4.94 5.32 -6.35
C ASP A 33 -5.76 6.42 -7.06
N PRO A 34 -5.16 7.57 -7.41
CA PRO A 34 -5.87 8.66 -8.08
C PRO A 34 -6.39 8.27 -9.48
N ALA A 35 -5.78 7.28 -10.13
CA ALA A 35 -6.10 6.80 -11.47
C ALA A 35 -7.01 5.55 -11.50
N LEU A 36 -7.71 5.24 -10.39
CA LEU A 36 -8.70 4.17 -10.37
C LEU A 36 -9.77 4.38 -11.45
N ASN A 37 -9.83 3.46 -12.41
CA ASN A 37 -10.82 3.44 -13.48
C ASN A 37 -11.68 2.19 -13.30
N GLY A 38 -12.70 2.31 -12.44
CA GLY A 38 -13.54 1.19 -12.01
C GLY A 38 -13.01 0.49 -10.75
N SER A 39 -13.92 -0.16 -10.03
CA SER A 39 -13.63 -0.98 -8.86
C SER A 39 -14.02 -2.41 -9.20
N PRO A 40 -13.06 -3.35 -9.36
CA PRO A 40 -13.40 -4.76 -9.43
C PRO A 40 -14.26 -5.11 -8.21
N ASP A 41 -15.47 -5.61 -8.45
CA ASP A 41 -16.39 -5.96 -7.38
C ASP A 41 -15.82 -7.18 -6.63
N HIS A 42 -15.07 -6.89 -5.58
CA HIS A 42 -14.48 -7.89 -4.70
C HIS A 42 -14.91 -7.54 -3.29
N GLN A 43 -15.71 -8.42 -2.66
CA GLN A 43 -16.40 -8.14 -1.39
C GLN A 43 -15.46 -7.71 -0.23
N ALA A 44 -14.16 -7.99 -0.33
CA ALA A 44 -13.16 -7.66 0.69
C ALA A 44 -12.20 -6.53 0.29
N THR A 45 -12.50 -5.75 -0.76
CA THR A 45 -11.63 -4.65 -1.22
C THR A 45 -12.39 -3.33 -1.35
N ARG A 46 -11.98 -2.34 -0.55
CA ARG A 46 -12.40 -0.95 -0.64
C ARG A 46 -11.47 -0.20 -1.58
N TYR A 47 -12.03 0.63 -2.46
CA TYR A 47 -11.26 1.45 -3.41
C TYR A 47 -11.53 2.93 -3.13
N LEU A 48 -10.46 3.72 -3.03
CA LEU A 48 -10.49 5.15 -2.74
C LEU A 48 -9.56 5.90 -3.69
N HIS A 49 -9.88 7.15 -4.01
CA HIS A 49 -9.06 7.95 -4.92
C HIS A 49 -7.91 8.66 -4.19
N GLN A 50 -8.13 9.04 -2.92
CA GLN A 50 -7.18 9.85 -2.15
C GLN A 50 -7.05 9.36 -0.70
N PRO A 51 -5.89 9.56 -0.05
CA PRO A 51 -5.73 9.27 1.38
C PRO A 51 -6.72 10.00 2.27
N SER A 52 -7.17 11.19 1.87
CA SER A 52 -8.19 11.97 2.58
C SER A 52 -9.58 11.33 2.61
N ASP A 53 -9.83 10.33 1.75
CA ASP A 53 -11.10 9.59 1.73
C ASP A 53 -11.14 8.48 2.80
N LEU A 54 -10.06 8.31 3.56
CA LEU A 54 -10.00 7.41 4.71
C LEU A 54 -10.78 7.98 5.90
N GLU A 55 -11.33 7.07 6.70
CA GLU A 55 -11.94 7.46 7.97
C GLU A 55 -10.87 7.91 8.97
N THR A 56 -11.18 8.89 9.81
CA THR A 56 -10.22 9.48 10.77
C THR A 56 -9.58 8.45 11.72
N LEU A 57 -10.27 7.34 12.00
CA LEU A 57 -9.81 6.27 12.89
C LEU A 57 -9.22 5.06 12.14
N TYR A 58 -8.94 5.20 10.84
CA TYR A 58 -8.43 4.09 10.05
C TYR A 58 -6.99 3.73 10.45
N GLN A 59 -6.81 2.48 10.89
CA GLN A 59 -5.55 1.94 11.41
C GLN A 59 -5.25 0.60 10.73
N PRO A 60 -4.56 0.61 9.57
CA PRO A 60 -4.18 -0.64 8.90
C PRO A 60 -3.03 -1.32 9.64
N ASP A 61 -3.00 -2.66 9.57
CA ASP A 61 -1.86 -3.45 10.04
C ASP A 61 -0.62 -3.20 9.16
N LEU A 62 -0.84 -3.07 7.84
CA LEU A 62 0.20 -2.92 6.83
C LEU A 62 -0.17 -1.85 5.79
N VAL A 63 0.72 -0.89 5.56
CA VAL A 63 0.64 0.07 4.45
C VAL A 63 1.67 -0.30 3.40
N VAL A 64 1.23 -0.67 2.21
CA VAL A 64 2.08 -1.04 1.07
C VAL A 64 2.21 0.15 0.13
N LEU A 65 3.43 0.66 -0.03
CA LEU A 65 3.74 1.79 -0.90
C LEU A 65 4.19 1.29 -2.28
N ALA A 66 3.25 1.21 -3.22
CA ALA A 66 3.42 0.77 -4.61
C ALA A 66 3.39 1.92 -5.63
N VAL A 67 3.83 3.11 -5.19
CA VAL A 67 3.98 4.30 -6.02
C VAL A 67 5.41 4.45 -6.55
N LYS A 68 5.58 5.27 -7.59
CA LYS A 68 6.91 5.53 -8.16
C LYS A 68 7.78 6.35 -7.19
N PRO A 69 9.12 6.20 -7.21
CA PRO A 69 10.00 6.96 -6.31
C PRO A 69 9.84 8.48 -6.40
N GLN A 70 9.48 9.01 -7.58
CA GLN A 70 9.30 10.45 -7.81
C GLN A 70 8.10 11.02 -7.07
N THR A 71 7.05 10.22 -6.82
CA THR A 71 5.82 10.66 -6.15
C THR A 71 5.80 10.31 -4.66
N MET A 72 6.82 9.60 -4.16
CA MET A 72 6.83 9.07 -2.79
C MET A 72 6.74 10.17 -1.72
N ALA A 73 7.43 11.29 -1.92
CA ALA A 73 7.49 12.35 -0.92
C ALA A 73 6.11 13.00 -0.67
N SER A 74 5.35 13.30 -1.72
CA SER A 74 4.00 13.86 -1.57
C SER A 74 3.05 12.85 -0.95
N VAL A 75 3.10 11.59 -1.40
CA VAL A 75 2.27 10.52 -0.84
C VAL A 75 2.53 10.32 0.65
N LEU A 76 3.78 10.30 1.09
CA LEU A 76 4.09 10.13 2.52
C LEU A 76 3.67 11.32 3.37
N ALA A 77 3.66 12.54 2.83
CA ALA A 77 3.12 13.71 3.53
C ALA A 77 1.62 13.53 3.83
N ASP A 78 0.85 13.06 2.85
CA ASP A 78 -0.58 12.80 2.99
C ASP A 78 -0.89 11.63 3.96
N LEU A 79 0.07 10.72 4.14
CA LEU A 79 -0.04 9.55 5.03
C LEU A 79 0.58 9.79 6.42
N SER A 80 1.07 10.99 6.72
CA SER A 80 1.75 11.28 7.99
C SER A 80 0.93 10.92 9.23
N GLY A 81 -0.40 11.13 9.17
CA GLY A 81 -1.36 10.78 10.23
C GLY A 81 -1.96 9.37 10.13
N LEU A 82 -1.62 8.59 9.11
CA LEU A 82 -2.21 7.26 8.90
C LEU A 82 -1.59 6.22 9.84
N GLY A 83 -2.41 5.54 10.63
CA GLY A 83 -1.99 4.44 11.49
C GLY A 83 -1.25 4.89 12.75
N ASP A 84 -0.80 3.94 13.56
CA ASP A 84 -0.14 4.19 14.84
C ASP A 84 1.30 3.61 14.85
N GLU A 85 1.84 3.29 16.04
CA GLU A 85 3.16 2.63 16.18
C GLU A 85 3.13 1.15 15.79
N THR A 86 1.94 0.55 15.72
CA THR A 86 1.71 -0.83 15.29
C THR A 86 1.49 -0.93 13.78
N THR A 87 1.19 0.15 13.07
CA THR A 87 1.17 0.11 11.61
C THR A 87 2.58 -0.13 11.04
N CYS A 88 2.72 -1.14 10.18
CA CYS A 88 3.96 -1.39 9.44
C CYS A 88 3.87 -0.77 8.04
N PHE A 89 4.91 -0.07 7.61
CA PHE A 89 5.03 0.46 6.25
C PHE A 89 5.98 -0.43 5.44
N LEU A 90 5.51 -0.92 4.30
CA LEU A 90 6.29 -1.73 3.37
C LEU A 90 6.43 -0.98 2.05
N SER A 91 7.66 -0.70 1.64
CA SER A 91 7.92 -0.08 0.34
C SER A 91 8.38 -1.10 -0.67
N ILE A 92 7.81 -1.02 -1.88
CA ILE A 92 8.27 -1.78 -3.05
C ILE A 92 9.01 -0.88 -4.06
N ALA A 93 9.18 0.40 -3.73
CA ALA A 93 9.80 1.38 -4.61
C ALA A 93 11.32 1.16 -4.68
N ALA A 94 11.85 1.05 -5.90
CA ALA A 94 13.29 0.93 -6.12
C ALA A 94 14.04 2.22 -5.71
N GLY A 95 15.25 2.05 -5.19
CA GLY A 95 16.18 3.16 -4.97
C GLY A 95 15.90 4.07 -3.77
N LEU A 96 14.93 3.74 -2.90
CA LEU A 96 14.68 4.45 -1.65
C LEU A 96 15.08 3.60 -0.44
N SER A 97 15.81 4.20 0.50
CA SER A 97 16.14 3.58 1.78
C SER A 97 15.00 3.80 2.78
N THR A 98 14.84 2.88 3.72
CA THR A 98 13.86 3.02 4.81
C THR A 98 14.13 4.26 5.66
N ALA A 99 15.40 4.64 5.86
CA ALA A 99 15.77 5.89 6.52
C ALA A 99 15.22 7.13 5.79
N ARG A 100 15.32 7.17 4.45
CA ARG A 100 14.76 8.27 3.66
C ARG A 100 13.23 8.30 3.73
N LEU A 101 12.59 7.13 3.70
CA LEU A 101 11.14 7.03 3.82
C LEU A 101 10.64 7.48 5.21
N ALA A 102 11.33 7.11 6.28
CA ALA A 102 11.00 7.55 7.64
C ALA A 102 11.07 9.08 7.78
N VAL A 103 12.13 9.71 7.22
CA VAL A 103 12.25 11.18 7.18
C VAL A 103 11.09 11.81 6.40
N GLN A 104 10.70 11.23 5.26
CA GLN A 104 9.61 11.75 4.43
C GLN A 104 8.23 11.58 5.07
N LEU A 105 8.00 10.49 5.83
CA LEU A 105 6.76 10.29 6.58
C LEU A 105 6.63 11.28 7.76
N GLY A 106 7.75 11.83 8.25
CA GLY A 106 7.76 12.84 9.31
C GLY A 106 7.53 12.29 10.72
N ARG A 107 7.49 10.95 10.88
CA ARG A 107 7.37 10.27 12.16
C ARG A 107 8.08 8.92 12.17
N SER A 108 8.34 8.42 13.37
CA SER A 108 8.81 7.05 13.56
C SER A 108 7.74 6.05 13.12
N ALA A 109 8.17 5.02 12.38
CA ALA A 109 7.31 3.93 11.94
C ALA A 109 8.15 2.66 11.72
N ARG A 110 7.47 1.50 11.69
CA ARG A 110 8.11 0.23 11.36
C ARG A 110 8.21 0.13 9.85
N TRP A 111 9.42 -0.13 9.34
CA TRP A 111 9.68 -0.14 7.89
C TRP A 111 10.18 -1.49 7.41
N LEU A 112 9.56 -1.97 6.35
CA LEU A 112 10.03 -3.08 5.53
C LEU A 112 10.29 -2.58 4.10
N ARG A 113 11.22 -3.25 3.41
CA ARG A 113 11.44 -3.02 1.99
C ARG A 113 11.55 -4.35 1.27
N VAL A 114 10.83 -4.48 0.18
CA VAL A 114 10.87 -5.65 -0.70
C VAL A 114 10.98 -5.17 -2.15
N MET A 115 11.41 -6.04 -3.05
CA MET A 115 11.47 -5.71 -4.49
C MET A 115 10.79 -6.84 -5.27
N PRO A 116 9.44 -6.82 -5.38
CA PRO A 116 8.69 -7.84 -6.09
C PRO A 116 8.83 -7.65 -7.60
N ASN A 117 8.32 -8.63 -8.33
CA ASN A 117 8.21 -8.63 -9.78
C ASN A 117 6.75 -8.90 -10.20
N THR A 118 6.44 -8.77 -11.50
CA THR A 118 5.07 -8.96 -11.99
C THR A 118 4.53 -10.39 -11.91
N PRO A 119 5.35 -11.48 -11.98
CA PRO A 119 4.89 -12.83 -11.67
C PRO A 119 4.20 -13.04 -10.32
N ALA A 120 4.30 -12.10 -9.38
CA ALA A 120 3.52 -12.12 -8.13
C ALA A 120 1.99 -12.22 -8.36
N ALA A 121 1.48 -11.72 -9.49
CA ALA A 121 0.06 -11.82 -9.86
C ALA A 121 -0.47 -13.25 -9.99
N ILE A 122 0.42 -14.22 -10.19
CA ILE A 122 0.09 -15.65 -10.35
C ILE A 122 0.79 -16.52 -9.29
N GLY A 123 1.27 -15.91 -8.21
CA GLY A 123 1.94 -16.62 -7.12
C GLY A 123 3.33 -17.18 -7.47
N GLN A 124 4.01 -16.64 -8.49
CA GLN A 124 5.35 -17.08 -8.92
C GLN A 124 6.42 -15.98 -8.76
N GLY A 125 6.17 -15.02 -7.86
CA GLY A 125 6.97 -13.81 -7.67
C GLY A 125 8.10 -13.93 -6.68
#